data_AF-A0A1G2F2X2-F1
#
_entry.id   AF-A0A1G2F2X2-F1
#
_cell.length_a   1.000
_cell.length_b   1.000
_cell.length_c   1.000
_cell.angle_alpha   90.00
_cell.angle_beta   90.00
_cell.angle_gamma   90.00
#
_symmetry.space_group_name_H-M   'P 1'
#
loop_
_entity.id
_entity.type
_entity.pdbx_description
1 polymer ?
#
loop_
_entity_poly.entity_id
_entity_poly.type
_entity_poly.pdbx_seq_one_letter_code
_entity_poly.pdbx_strand_id
1 'polypeptide(L)'
;MEKRVAFNKEIALRVFKILDSMWRSKSGIFRDVVLPQDLWVPSGWEHLNHCEKANFLFYAALPMRGGQISEDPFKWLCALWTKFPGLFNPKTVAETLSPKYIEECFKTVTSEILENGGIGKLGGGSLGYKMEQHAKHWHENSTILNTWWGADIRNVFWGIPEFEEAFRRIDHKRTKIGFKGMRRKIFSLLIIWLQEKELIPAFPTPIPVDFHAMRILWQNEIIDMRGWAQKFEPKKEKHSQELKGKTAVRIWETIPNQIAIWSQKFLEKNQISHMVINPALWVLSRTLCAEHLQTSSLKTGHEFFTPEKLKANPGLWTRNRKNPCEFCPIEKFCKWCIPANPYYTDGWLIRIKRISYPTPRLLGIDWIELGPTHKIRKDKNRGAIKS
;
A
#
# COMPACT_ATOMS: atom_id res chain seq x y z
N MET A 1 19.69 -6.25 -25.11
CA MET A 1 18.63 -7.16 -24.63
C MET A 1 17.73 -6.40 -23.66
N GLU A 2 16.46 -6.23 -23.96
CA GLU A 2 15.52 -5.51 -23.08
C GLU A 2 15.28 -6.33 -21.80
N LYS A 3 15.52 -5.75 -20.61
CA LYS A 3 15.27 -6.44 -19.35
C LYS A 3 13.76 -6.61 -19.15
N ARG A 4 13.31 -7.85 -18.94
CA ARG A 4 11.89 -8.19 -18.75
C ARG A 4 11.67 -8.92 -17.43
N VAL A 5 10.51 -8.67 -16.81
CA VAL A 5 10.00 -9.48 -15.70
C VAL A 5 9.41 -10.75 -16.31
N ALA A 6 9.81 -11.91 -15.79
CA ALA A 6 9.19 -13.18 -16.14
C ALA A 6 8.06 -13.50 -15.15
N PHE A 7 7.05 -14.24 -15.61
CA PHE A 7 5.82 -14.49 -14.84
C PHE A 7 5.52 -15.98 -14.78
N ASN A 8 5.43 -16.53 -13.58
CA ASN A 8 4.98 -17.89 -13.35
C ASN A 8 3.45 -17.92 -13.29
N LYS A 9 2.82 -18.16 -14.45
CA LYS A 9 1.36 -18.15 -14.61
C LYS A 9 0.66 -19.25 -13.81
N GLU A 10 1.31 -20.39 -13.62
CA GLU A 10 0.73 -21.51 -12.87
C GLU A 10 0.65 -21.19 -11.37
N ILE A 11 1.76 -20.71 -10.78
CA ILE A 11 1.77 -20.29 -9.38
C ILE A 11 0.83 -19.09 -9.18
N ALA A 12 0.84 -18.12 -10.11
CA ALA A 12 -0.08 -16.99 -10.07
C ALA A 12 -1.54 -17.43 -9.98
N LEU A 13 -1.94 -18.37 -10.84
CA LEU A 13 -3.32 -18.86 -10.88
C LEU A 13 -3.71 -19.53 -9.56
N ARG A 14 -2.84 -20.39 -9.03
CA ARG A 14 -3.08 -21.11 -7.77
C ARG A 14 -3.17 -20.13 -6.60
N VAL A 15 -2.24 -19.19 -6.50
CA VAL A 15 -2.23 -18.16 -5.45
C VAL A 15 -3.47 -17.29 -5.55
N PHE A 16 -3.77 -16.73 -6.72
CA PHE A 16 -4.92 -15.83 -6.87
C PHE A 16 -6.27 -16.53 -6.67
N LYS A 17 -6.43 -17.81 -7.05
CA LYS A 17 -7.65 -18.58 -6.73
C LYS A 17 -7.85 -18.77 -5.22
N ILE A 18 -6.77 -19.03 -4.47
CA ILE A 18 -6.83 -19.13 -3.00
C ILE A 18 -7.25 -17.79 -2.40
N LEU A 19 -6.61 -16.70 -2.84
CA LEU A 19 -6.94 -15.36 -2.36
C LEU A 19 -8.38 -14.95 -2.70
N ASP A 20 -8.82 -15.24 -3.93
CA ASP A 20 -10.17 -14.92 -4.38
C ASP A 20 -11.23 -15.64 -3.55
N SER A 21 -11.07 -16.96 -3.39
CA SER A 21 -11.99 -17.77 -2.58
C SER A 21 -12.07 -17.26 -1.14
N MET A 22 -10.93 -17.04 -0.47
CA MET A 22 -10.92 -16.66 0.94
C MET A 22 -11.40 -15.23 1.20
N TRP A 23 -11.09 -14.30 0.29
CA TRP A 23 -11.56 -12.92 0.39
C TRP A 23 -13.08 -12.85 0.25
N ARG A 24 -13.64 -13.56 -0.75
CA ARG A 24 -15.09 -13.63 -0.97
C ARG A 24 -15.81 -14.32 0.18
N SER A 25 -15.26 -15.41 0.70
CA SER A 25 -15.85 -16.12 1.84
C SER A 25 -15.61 -15.46 3.20
N LYS A 26 -14.86 -14.34 3.23
CA LYS A 26 -14.44 -13.65 4.46
C LYS A 26 -13.89 -14.64 5.50
N SER A 27 -12.92 -15.45 5.06
CA SER A 27 -12.33 -16.52 5.88
C SER A 27 -10.86 -16.24 6.26
N GLY A 28 -10.40 -16.92 7.30
CA GLY A 28 -9.04 -16.78 7.83
C GLY A 28 -8.71 -15.33 8.18
N ILE A 29 -7.58 -14.84 7.68
CA ILE A 29 -7.09 -13.47 7.93
C ILE A 29 -7.98 -12.37 7.33
N PHE A 30 -8.94 -12.72 6.44
CA PHE A 30 -9.80 -11.74 5.77
C PHE A 30 -11.17 -11.54 6.42
N ARG A 31 -11.49 -12.29 7.50
CA ARG A 31 -12.82 -12.31 8.13
C ARG A 31 -13.29 -10.93 8.57
N ASP A 32 -12.48 -10.26 9.38
CA ASP A 32 -12.84 -9.00 10.03
C ASP A 32 -12.13 -7.80 9.41
N VAL A 33 -11.65 -7.95 8.16
CA VAL A 33 -10.94 -6.88 7.46
C VAL A 33 -11.92 -5.82 6.99
N VAL A 34 -11.71 -4.61 7.49
CA VAL A 34 -12.28 -3.37 6.96
C VAL A 34 -11.16 -2.59 6.28
N LEU A 35 -11.35 -2.20 5.02
CA LEU A 35 -10.34 -1.47 4.28
C LEU A 35 -10.35 0.03 4.66
N PRO A 36 -9.22 0.74 4.53
CA PRO A 36 -9.14 2.15 4.93
C PRO A 36 -10.20 3.05 4.28
N GLN A 37 -10.53 2.82 3.00
CA GLN A 37 -11.54 3.59 2.26
C GLN A 37 -12.98 3.32 2.73
N ASP A 38 -13.21 2.23 3.46
CA ASP A 38 -14.52 1.87 4.03
C ASP A 38 -14.62 2.28 5.50
N LEU A 39 -13.49 2.28 6.20
CA LEU A 39 -13.41 2.66 7.61
C LEU A 39 -13.54 4.18 7.80
N TRP A 40 -12.94 4.95 6.90
CA TRP A 40 -12.84 6.40 7.00
C TRP A 40 -13.53 7.05 5.80
N VAL A 41 -14.80 7.41 6.01
CA VAL A 41 -15.61 8.16 5.04
C VAL A 41 -16.02 9.52 5.62
N PRO A 42 -16.18 10.55 4.77
CA PRO A 42 -16.75 11.84 5.16
C PRO A 42 -18.05 11.70 5.98
N SER A 43 -18.25 12.61 6.93
CA SER A 43 -19.54 12.74 7.62
C SER A 43 -20.65 13.07 6.62
N GLY A 44 -21.76 12.35 6.68
CA GLY A 44 -22.87 12.51 5.74
C GLY A 44 -22.62 11.85 4.38
N TRP A 45 -21.71 10.88 4.28
CA TRP A 45 -21.35 10.18 3.04
C TRP A 45 -22.57 9.73 2.25
N GLU A 46 -23.59 9.17 2.91
CA GLU A 46 -24.85 8.73 2.33
C GLU A 46 -25.60 9.83 1.58
N HIS A 47 -25.48 11.09 2.03
CA HIS A 47 -26.15 12.26 1.45
C HIS A 47 -25.35 12.92 0.31
N LEU A 48 -24.06 12.56 0.15
CA LEU A 48 -23.24 13.10 -0.93
C LEU A 48 -23.70 12.55 -2.29
N ASN A 49 -23.71 13.41 -3.30
CA ASN A 49 -23.99 12.98 -4.66
C ASN A 49 -22.79 12.21 -5.24
N HIS A 50 -22.99 11.56 -6.40
CA HIS A 50 -21.95 10.71 -6.99
C HIS A 50 -20.69 11.48 -7.42
N CYS A 51 -20.82 12.75 -7.82
CA CYS A 51 -19.68 13.59 -8.18
C CYS A 51 -18.82 13.90 -6.94
N GLU A 52 -19.46 14.29 -5.83
CA GLU A 52 -18.79 14.58 -4.56
C GLU A 52 -18.04 13.35 -4.02
N LYS A 53 -18.69 12.18 -4.02
CA LYS A 53 -18.08 10.90 -3.63
C LYS A 53 -16.86 10.58 -4.50
N ALA A 54 -17.00 10.73 -5.81
CA ALA A 54 -15.93 10.42 -6.76
C ALA A 54 -14.73 11.38 -6.59
N ASN A 55 -14.99 12.68 -6.45
CA ASN A 55 -13.96 13.68 -6.23
C ASN A 55 -13.26 13.48 -4.88
N PHE A 56 -13.98 13.10 -3.82
CA PHE A 56 -13.34 12.73 -2.55
C PHE A 56 -12.33 11.60 -2.74
N LEU A 57 -12.70 10.53 -3.46
CA LEU A 57 -11.81 9.40 -3.74
C LEU A 57 -10.63 9.80 -4.64
N PHE A 58 -10.83 10.73 -5.58
CA PHE A 58 -9.75 11.32 -6.38
C PHE A 58 -8.70 11.98 -5.49
N TYR A 59 -9.13 12.85 -4.58
CA TYR A 59 -8.25 13.52 -3.63
C TYR A 59 -7.62 12.54 -2.63
N ALA A 60 -8.32 11.46 -2.28
CA ALA A 60 -7.77 10.37 -1.46
C ALA A 60 -6.65 9.57 -2.14
N ALA A 61 -6.67 9.49 -3.46
CA ALA A 61 -5.62 8.80 -4.21
C ALA A 61 -4.32 9.61 -4.28
N LEU A 62 -4.40 10.95 -4.38
CA LEU A 62 -3.24 11.82 -4.57
C LEU A 62 -2.10 11.66 -3.54
N PRO A 63 -2.34 11.53 -2.23
CA PRO A 63 -1.28 11.34 -1.24
C PRO A 63 -0.68 9.92 -1.21
N MET A 64 -1.23 8.94 -1.92
CA MET A 64 -0.81 7.52 -1.86
C MET A 64 0.55 7.20 -2.55
N ARG A 65 1.47 8.17 -2.62
CA ARG A 65 2.73 8.15 -3.40
C ARG A 65 3.91 7.41 -2.75
N GLY A 66 3.66 6.63 -1.70
CA GLY A 66 4.66 5.83 -0.97
C GLY A 66 5.22 6.55 0.27
N GLY A 67 5.64 5.79 1.28
CA GLY A 67 6.10 6.32 2.58
C GLY A 67 4.98 6.77 3.52
N GLN A 68 3.72 6.62 3.11
CA GLN A 68 2.52 6.92 3.91
C GLN A 68 1.92 5.63 4.48
N ILE A 69 1.46 5.66 5.73
CA ILE A 69 0.62 4.60 6.29
C ILE A 69 -0.77 4.76 5.69
N SER A 70 -1.29 3.78 4.97
CA SER A 70 -2.52 3.95 4.17
C SER A 70 -3.79 4.38 4.92
N GLU A 71 -3.88 4.21 6.25
CA GLU A 71 -5.00 4.74 7.04
C GLU A 71 -4.89 6.26 7.26
N ASP A 72 -3.67 6.78 7.42
CA ASP A 72 -3.43 8.18 7.78
C ASP A 72 -4.05 9.14 6.75
N PRO A 73 -3.89 8.95 5.41
CA PRO A 73 -4.51 9.83 4.43
C PRO A 73 -6.02 9.89 4.55
N PHE A 74 -6.73 8.78 4.71
CA PHE A 74 -8.19 8.81 4.79
C PHE A 74 -8.67 9.49 6.08
N LYS A 75 -8.05 9.20 7.22
CA LYS A 75 -8.34 9.89 8.48
C LYS A 75 -8.11 11.41 8.35
N TRP A 76 -6.99 11.80 7.75
CA TRP A 76 -6.65 13.20 7.49
C TRP A 76 -7.63 13.89 6.55
N LEU A 77 -8.05 13.21 5.49
CA LEU A 77 -9.01 13.74 4.52
C LEU A 77 -10.41 13.88 5.08
N CYS A 78 -10.84 12.98 5.97
CA CYS A 78 -12.13 13.15 6.65
C CYS A 78 -12.13 14.41 7.53
N ALA A 79 -11.04 14.67 8.25
CA ALA A 79 -10.90 15.89 9.03
C ALA A 79 -10.82 17.16 8.14
N LEU A 80 -10.09 17.10 7.02
CA LEU A 80 -10.10 18.17 6.01
C LEU A 80 -11.49 18.39 5.43
N TRP A 81 -12.24 17.33 5.16
CA TRP A 81 -13.60 17.44 4.62
C TRP A 81 -14.51 18.16 5.61
N THR A 82 -14.48 17.78 6.88
CA THR A 82 -15.30 18.40 7.92
C THR A 82 -14.96 19.88 8.10
N LYS A 83 -13.67 20.25 8.07
CA LYS A 83 -13.24 21.62 8.38
C LYS A 83 -13.23 22.55 7.16
N PHE A 84 -12.88 22.01 6.00
CA PHE A 84 -12.66 22.75 4.76
C PHE A 84 -13.25 22.00 3.55
N PRO A 85 -14.59 21.76 3.50
CA PRO A 85 -15.22 20.95 2.45
C PRO A 85 -14.99 21.54 1.04
N GLY A 86 -14.80 22.86 0.93
CA GLY A 86 -14.48 23.53 -0.34
C GLY A 86 -13.21 23.03 -1.02
N LEU A 87 -12.26 22.41 -0.29
CA LEU A 87 -11.06 21.79 -0.86
C LEU A 87 -11.37 20.59 -1.77
N PHE A 88 -12.55 19.99 -1.63
CA PHE A 88 -12.97 18.83 -2.40
C PHE A 88 -13.88 19.19 -3.58
N ASN A 89 -14.20 20.48 -3.76
CA ASN A 89 -14.87 20.99 -4.93
C ASN A 89 -13.81 21.54 -5.92
N PRO A 90 -13.56 20.86 -7.06
CA PRO A 90 -12.51 21.27 -8.00
C PRO A 90 -12.73 22.68 -8.57
N LYS A 91 -14.00 23.08 -8.75
CA LYS A 91 -14.36 24.41 -9.24
C LYS A 91 -13.97 25.47 -8.21
N THR A 92 -14.37 25.30 -6.96
CA THR A 92 -13.97 26.21 -5.86
C THR A 92 -12.45 26.31 -5.76
N VAL A 93 -11.75 25.17 -5.73
CA VAL A 93 -10.30 25.18 -5.63
C VAL A 93 -9.65 25.92 -6.80
N ALA A 94 -10.11 25.70 -8.02
CA ALA A 94 -9.52 26.29 -9.22
C ALA A 94 -9.80 27.79 -9.37
N GLU A 95 -10.97 28.26 -8.92
CA GLU A 95 -11.44 29.63 -9.15
C GLU A 95 -11.14 30.58 -7.98
N THR A 96 -11.06 30.07 -6.75
CA THR A 96 -11.03 30.93 -5.55
C THR A 96 -9.87 30.67 -4.60
N LEU A 97 -9.27 29.48 -4.60
CA LEU A 97 -8.27 29.11 -3.60
C LEU A 97 -6.86 29.23 -4.14
N SER A 98 -5.92 29.73 -3.33
CA SER A 98 -4.50 29.72 -3.67
C SER A 98 -3.80 28.47 -3.13
N PRO A 99 -2.71 27.98 -3.75
CA PRO A 99 -1.90 26.90 -3.19
C PRO A 99 -1.44 27.15 -1.75
N LYS A 100 -1.13 28.42 -1.41
CA LYS A 100 -0.72 28.80 -0.05
C LYS A 100 -1.84 28.60 0.97
N TYR A 101 -3.07 29.00 0.62
CA TYR A 101 -4.24 28.77 1.47
C TYR A 101 -4.51 27.27 1.69
N ILE A 102 -4.40 26.46 0.62
CA ILE A 102 -4.56 25.00 0.72
C ILE A 102 -3.49 24.41 1.65
N GLU A 103 -2.24 24.87 1.55
CA GLU A 103 -1.16 24.44 2.45
C GLU A 103 -1.46 24.82 3.91
N GLU A 104 -1.99 26.02 4.17
CA GLU A 104 -2.40 26.45 5.50
C GLU A 104 -3.51 25.56 6.06
N CYS A 105 -4.54 25.23 5.26
CA CYS A 105 -5.57 24.25 5.65
C CYS A 105 -4.98 22.88 5.99
N PHE A 106 -4.02 22.40 5.18
CA PHE A 106 -3.32 21.14 5.44
C PHE A 106 -2.57 21.19 6.77
N LYS A 107 -1.84 22.27 7.06
CA LYS A 107 -1.10 22.44 8.32
C LYS A 107 -2.05 22.41 9.51
N THR A 108 -3.16 23.14 9.43
CA THR A 108 -4.17 23.20 10.48
C THR A 108 -4.72 21.81 10.86
N VAL A 109 -5.12 21.00 9.87
CA VAL A 109 -5.65 19.65 10.17
C VAL A 109 -4.54 18.70 10.60
N THR A 110 -3.35 18.85 10.03
CA THR A 110 -2.20 18.01 10.38
C THR A 110 -1.79 18.21 11.84
N SER A 111 -1.77 19.45 12.36
CA SER A 111 -1.47 19.69 13.77
C SER A 111 -2.49 19.02 14.71
N GLU A 112 -3.78 19.14 14.42
CA GLU A 112 -4.86 18.55 15.24
C GLU A 112 -4.77 17.02 15.32
N ILE A 113 -4.43 16.36 14.21
CA ILE A 113 -4.32 14.90 14.16
C ILE A 113 -3.04 14.40 14.83
N LEU A 114 -1.96 15.19 14.80
CA LEU A 114 -0.64 14.78 15.28
C LEU A 114 -0.36 15.09 16.75
N GLU A 115 -1.18 15.91 17.41
CA GLU A 115 -1.08 16.18 18.86
C GLU A 115 -1.10 14.91 19.73
N ASN A 116 -1.52 13.77 19.19
CA ASN A 116 -1.55 12.46 19.87
C ASN A 116 -0.43 11.46 19.47
N GLY A 117 0.75 11.93 19.03
CA GLY A 117 1.94 11.08 18.98
C GLY A 117 2.06 10.19 17.74
N GLY A 118 1.88 10.78 16.55
CA GLY A 118 2.25 10.13 15.29
C GLY A 118 3.74 9.76 15.25
N ILE A 119 4.05 8.48 15.09
CA ILE A 119 5.43 7.97 15.01
C ILE A 119 6.02 8.40 13.67
N GLY A 120 6.73 9.52 13.68
CA GLY A 120 7.58 10.01 12.61
C GLY A 120 8.22 11.35 13.00
N LYS A 121 9.47 11.32 13.51
CA LYS A 121 10.26 12.55 13.71
C LYS A 121 10.97 12.91 12.39
N LEU A 122 11.08 14.18 11.99
CA LEU A 122 10.95 15.42 12.76
C LEU A 122 9.52 16.02 12.71
N GLY A 123 8.76 15.82 13.79
CA GLY A 123 7.65 16.69 14.19
C GLY A 123 6.34 16.68 13.39
N GLY A 124 6.18 15.86 12.34
CA GLY A 124 5.05 16.00 11.40
C GLY A 124 4.35 14.72 10.93
N GLY A 125 4.71 13.53 11.43
CA GLY A 125 4.11 12.28 10.95
C GLY A 125 4.26 12.04 9.44
N SER A 126 3.60 11.00 8.93
CA SER A 126 3.52 10.70 7.49
C SER A 126 2.85 11.86 6.72
N LEU A 127 1.83 12.48 7.33
CA LEU A 127 0.98 13.52 6.77
C LEU A 127 1.68 14.87 6.52
N GLY A 128 2.75 15.19 7.26
CA GLY A 128 3.50 16.44 7.09
C GLY A 128 4.50 16.44 5.93
N TYR A 129 4.77 15.29 5.32
CA TYR A 129 5.79 15.17 4.26
C TYR A 129 5.35 15.88 2.97
N LYS A 130 6.17 16.81 2.48
CA LYS A 130 5.97 17.52 1.19
C LYS A 130 4.64 18.26 1.05
N MET A 131 4.14 18.82 2.14
CA MET A 131 2.85 19.49 2.22
C MET A 131 2.66 20.62 1.18
N GLU A 132 3.67 21.48 1.02
CA GLU A 132 3.69 22.53 -0.02
C GLU A 132 3.49 21.94 -1.43
N GLN A 133 4.24 20.89 -1.77
CA GLN A 133 4.10 20.20 -3.05
C GLN A 133 2.71 19.56 -3.19
N HIS A 134 2.16 19.00 -2.11
CA HIS A 134 0.82 18.43 -2.13
C HIS A 134 -0.24 19.51 -2.38
N ALA A 135 -0.15 20.66 -1.73
CA ALA A 135 -1.07 21.79 -1.91
C ALA A 135 -1.02 22.34 -3.34
N LYS A 136 0.20 22.50 -3.90
CA LYS A 136 0.38 22.90 -5.30
C LYS A 136 -0.25 21.90 -6.27
N HIS A 137 0.02 20.60 -6.09
CA HIS A 137 -0.57 19.57 -6.94
C HIS A 137 -2.08 19.46 -6.77
N TRP A 138 -2.60 19.72 -5.57
CA TRP A 138 -4.04 19.75 -5.31
C TRP A 138 -4.69 20.81 -6.19
N HIS A 139 -4.24 22.06 -6.08
CA HIS A 139 -4.70 23.17 -6.91
C HIS A 139 -4.59 22.87 -8.40
N GLU A 140 -3.41 22.48 -8.88
CA GLU A 140 -3.17 22.24 -10.31
C GLU A 140 -4.06 21.10 -10.86
N ASN A 141 -4.24 20.03 -10.08
CA ASN A 141 -5.13 18.94 -10.47
C ASN A 141 -6.61 19.37 -10.45
N SER A 142 -7.02 20.19 -9.49
CA SER A 142 -8.38 20.77 -9.44
C SER A 142 -8.64 21.67 -10.65
N THR A 143 -7.67 22.51 -11.03
CA THR A 143 -7.76 23.33 -12.25
C THR A 143 -7.93 22.46 -13.48
N ILE A 144 -7.10 21.41 -13.64
CA ILE A 144 -7.23 20.47 -14.77
C ILE A 144 -8.60 19.80 -14.77
N LEU A 145 -9.06 19.35 -13.61
CA LEU A 145 -10.35 18.66 -13.48
C LEU A 145 -11.53 19.61 -13.77
N ASN A 146 -11.47 20.85 -13.32
CA ASN A 146 -12.48 21.87 -13.64
C ASN A 146 -12.51 22.19 -15.14
N THR A 147 -11.36 22.56 -15.71
CA THR A 147 -11.27 23.05 -17.09
C THR A 147 -11.59 21.98 -18.13
N TRP A 148 -11.12 20.74 -17.94
CA TRP A 148 -11.18 19.71 -18.98
C TRP A 148 -12.20 18.61 -18.73
N TRP A 149 -12.67 18.48 -17.49
CA TRP A 149 -13.52 17.37 -17.06
C TRP A 149 -14.76 17.83 -16.29
N GLY A 150 -15.11 19.11 -16.35
CA GLY A 150 -16.33 19.66 -15.75
C GLY A 150 -16.39 19.51 -14.23
N ALA A 151 -15.23 19.52 -13.57
CA ALA A 151 -15.09 19.32 -12.12
C ALA A 151 -15.60 17.96 -11.61
N ASP A 152 -15.66 16.94 -12.46
CA ASP A 152 -16.10 15.58 -12.10
C ASP A 152 -15.13 14.53 -12.63
N ILE A 153 -14.44 13.82 -11.73
CA ILE A 153 -13.46 12.81 -12.11
C ILE A 153 -14.07 11.65 -12.91
N ARG A 154 -15.38 11.41 -12.81
CA ARG A 154 -16.07 10.34 -13.56
C ARG A 154 -16.01 10.59 -15.07
N ASN A 155 -15.94 11.85 -15.50
CA ASN A 155 -15.87 12.22 -16.92
C ASN A 155 -14.58 11.74 -17.60
N VAL A 156 -13.52 11.46 -16.84
CA VAL A 156 -12.31 10.81 -17.37
C VAL A 156 -12.63 9.45 -17.98
N PHE A 157 -13.64 8.74 -17.45
CA PHE A 157 -13.99 7.37 -17.82
C PHE A 157 -15.16 7.28 -18.81
N TRP A 158 -15.78 8.41 -19.18
CA TRP A 158 -16.95 8.42 -20.06
C TRP A 158 -16.62 7.81 -21.43
N GLY A 159 -17.38 6.77 -21.80
CA GLY A 159 -17.22 6.05 -23.06
C GLY A 159 -15.95 5.20 -23.17
N ILE A 160 -15.27 4.90 -22.07
CA ILE A 160 -14.02 4.11 -22.07
C ILE A 160 -14.23 2.77 -21.38
N PRO A 161 -14.07 1.64 -22.09
CA PRO A 161 -14.10 0.32 -21.47
C PRO A 161 -12.70 -0.19 -21.05
N GLU A 162 -11.63 0.58 -21.25
CA GLU A 162 -10.25 0.09 -21.13
C GLU A 162 -9.34 0.97 -20.26
N PHE A 163 -8.59 0.33 -19.36
CA PHE A 163 -7.68 1.01 -18.44
C PHE A 163 -6.62 1.88 -19.14
N GLU A 164 -5.96 1.35 -20.18
CA GLU A 164 -4.87 2.07 -20.87
C GLU A 164 -5.35 3.30 -21.63
N GLU A 165 -6.58 3.26 -22.15
CA GLU A 165 -7.21 4.40 -22.80
C GLU A 165 -7.52 5.49 -21.75
N ALA A 166 -8.11 5.11 -20.62
CA ALA A 166 -8.37 6.04 -19.51
C ALA A 166 -7.07 6.65 -18.96
N PHE A 167 -6.02 5.85 -18.78
CA PHE A 167 -4.73 6.33 -18.26
C PHE A 167 -4.04 7.29 -19.23
N ARG A 168 -4.12 7.04 -20.55
CA ARG A 168 -3.55 7.94 -21.57
C ARG A 168 -4.14 9.35 -21.53
N ARG A 169 -5.43 9.49 -21.18
CA ARG A 169 -6.09 10.80 -21.05
C ARG A 169 -5.53 11.64 -19.90
N ILE A 170 -4.98 11.00 -18.86
CA ILE A 170 -4.56 11.70 -17.63
C ILE A 170 -3.06 11.58 -17.32
N ASP A 171 -2.26 10.98 -18.21
CA ASP A 171 -0.81 10.84 -18.01
C ASP A 171 -0.09 12.18 -18.22
N HIS A 172 0.23 12.87 -17.12
CA HIS A 172 0.94 14.16 -17.14
C HIS A 172 2.31 14.13 -17.85
N LYS A 173 2.90 12.96 -18.08
CA LYS A 173 4.13 12.84 -18.87
C LYS A 173 3.89 12.96 -20.37
N ARG A 174 2.66 12.74 -20.82
CA ARG A 174 2.30 12.63 -22.24
C ARG A 174 1.28 13.67 -22.67
N THR A 175 0.56 14.27 -21.73
CA THR A 175 -0.46 15.27 -22.03
C THR A 175 -0.47 16.42 -21.03
N LYS A 176 -0.83 17.62 -21.53
CA LYS A 176 -0.98 18.84 -20.74
C LYS A 176 -2.19 18.78 -19.80
N ILE A 177 -3.16 17.91 -20.08
CA ILE A 177 -4.38 17.71 -19.28
C ILE A 177 -4.23 16.58 -18.24
N GLY A 178 -2.99 16.15 -17.97
CA GLY A 178 -2.72 15.02 -17.08
C GLY A 178 -2.54 15.42 -15.63
N PHE A 179 -2.98 14.55 -14.72
CA PHE A 179 -2.90 14.81 -13.28
C PHE A 179 -1.49 14.58 -12.74
N LYS A 180 -0.96 15.60 -12.06
CA LYS A 180 0.38 15.55 -11.48
C LYS A 180 0.43 14.53 -10.36
N GLY A 181 1.41 13.64 -10.49
CA GLY A 181 1.68 12.50 -9.60
C GLY A 181 0.58 11.44 -9.51
N MET A 182 -0.39 11.48 -10.43
CA MET A 182 -1.26 10.35 -10.73
C MET A 182 -0.49 9.33 -11.59
N ARG A 183 0.40 8.57 -10.96
CA ARG A 183 1.09 7.45 -11.62
C ARG A 183 0.14 6.28 -11.82
N ARG A 184 0.48 5.36 -12.72
CA ARG A 184 -0.30 4.14 -13.01
C ARG A 184 -0.81 3.41 -11.76
N LYS A 185 0.05 3.18 -10.77
CA LYS A 185 -0.34 2.60 -9.46
C LYS A 185 -1.51 3.35 -8.82
N ILE A 186 -1.39 4.67 -8.72
CA ILE A 186 -2.37 5.54 -8.04
C ILE A 186 -3.67 5.58 -8.83
N PHE A 187 -3.57 5.61 -10.16
CA PHE A 187 -4.72 5.57 -11.05
C PHE A 187 -5.48 4.24 -10.98
N SER A 188 -4.76 3.10 -10.93
CA SER A 188 -5.35 1.78 -10.66
C SER A 188 -6.11 1.78 -9.34
N LEU A 189 -5.52 2.34 -8.28
CA LEU A 189 -6.15 2.40 -6.96
C LEU A 189 -7.44 3.24 -6.99
N LEU A 190 -7.41 4.40 -7.64
CA LEU A 190 -8.58 5.25 -7.83
C LEU A 190 -9.71 4.53 -8.58
N ILE A 191 -9.41 3.89 -9.71
CA ILE A 191 -10.41 3.15 -10.48
C ILE A 191 -11.06 2.06 -9.65
N ILE A 192 -10.25 1.30 -8.89
CA ILE A 192 -10.76 0.24 -8.03
C ILE A 192 -11.75 0.81 -7.02
N TRP A 193 -11.42 1.90 -6.34
CA TRP A 193 -12.34 2.52 -5.39
C TRP A 193 -13.61 3.06 -6.06
N LEU A 194 -13.50 3.68 -7.23
CA LEU A 194 -14.66 4.18 -7.97
C LEU A 194 -15.58 3.02 -8.42
N GLN A 195 -15.01 1.89 -8.85
CA GLN A 195 -15.77 0.69 -9.23
C GLN A 195 -16.39 0.00 -8.01
N GLU A 196 -15.66 -0.12 -6.89
CA GLU A 196 -16.16 -0.67 -5.63
C GLU A 196 -17.37 0.11 -5.09
N LYS A 197 -17.43 1.43 -5.36
CA LYS A 197 -18.55 2.29 -4.99
C LYS A 197 -19.56 2.51 -6.11
N GLU A 198 -19.46 1.76 -7.21
CA GLU A 198 -20.35 1.82 -8.38
C GLU A 198 -20.48 3.24 -9.00
N LEU A 199 -19.44 4.07 -8.84
CA LEU A 199 -19.40 5.44 -9.35
C LEU A 199 -18.98 5.50 -10.83
N ILE A 200 -18.33 4.44 -11.32
CA ILE A 200 -17.99 4.21 -12.72
C ILE A 200 -18.26 2.75 -13.10
N PRO A 201 -18.47 2.44 -14.39
CA PRO A 201 -18.64 1.06 -14.84
C PRO A 201 -17.44 0.16 -14.49
N ALA A 202 -17.73 -1.11 -14.22
CA ALA A 202 -16.70 -2.12 -14.03
C ALA A 202 -16.04 -2.47 -15.37
N PHE A 203 -14.71 -2.49 -15.39
CA PHE A 203 -13.88 -2.95 -16.50
C PHE A 203 -12.54 -3.47 -15.99
N PRO A 204 -11.84 -4.34 -16.76
CA PRO A 204 -10.57 -4.92 -16.34
C PRO A 204 -9.54 -3.86 -15.92
N THR A 205 -9.09 -3.93 -14.67
CA THR A 205 -8.15 -2.97 -14.10
C THR A 205 -6.91 -3.70 -13.54
N PRO A 206 -5.68 -3.23 -13.83
CA PRO A 206 -4.49 -3.82 -13.24
C PRO A 206 -4.47 -3.62 -11.73
N ILE A 207 -3.81 -4.54 -11.01
CA ILE A 207 -3.57 -4.31 -9.58
C ILE A 207 -2.64 -3.09 -9.39
N PRO A 208 -2.84 -2.26 -8.35
CA PRO A 208 -1.89 -1.23 -7.96
C PRO A 208 -0.55 -1.85 -7.55
N VAL A 209 0.47 -1.76 -8.41
CA VAL A 209 1.78 -2.36 -8.13
C VAL A 209 2.65 -1.42 -7.32
N ASP A 210 2.79 -1.74 -6.03
CA ASP A 210 3.69 -1.07 -5.11
C ASP A 210 4.57 -2.06 -4.33
N PHE A 211 5.25 -1.60 -3.29
CA PHE A 211 6.04 -2.46 -2.43
C PHE A 211 5.26 -3.67 -1.92
N HIS A 212 4.03 -3.47 -1.47
CA HIS A 212 3.22 -4.52 -0.87
C HIS A 212 2.86 -5.60 -1.88
N ALA A 213 2.41 -5.18 -3.07
CA ALA A 213 2.13 -6.11 -4.18
C ALA A 213 3.41 -6.83 -4.64
N MET A 214 4.48 -6.08 -4.94
CA MET A 214 5.76 -6.67 -5.39
C MET A 214 6.34 -7.64 -4.36
N ARG A 215 6.21 -7.34 -3.06
CA ARG A 215 6.65 -8.22 -1.98
C ARG A 215 5.95 -9.58 -2.07
N ILE A 216 4.62 -9.61 -2.11
CA ILE A 216 3.88 -10.88 -2.20
C ILE A 216 4.21 -11.61 -3.50
N LEU A 217 4.18 -10.91 -4.64
CA LEU A 217 4.42 -11.53 -5.94
C LEU A 217 5.83 -12.15 -6.04
N TRP A 218 6.85 -11.48 -5.52
CA TRP A 218 8.23 -11.96 -5.62
C TRP A 218 8.58 -13.01 -4.55
N GLN A 219 8.00 -12.91 -3.34
CA GLN A 219 8.17 -13.92 -2.29
C GLN A 219 7.61 -15.29 -2.69
N ASN A 220 6.49 -15.28 -3.41
CA ASN A 220 5.77 -16.49 -3.85
C ASN A 220 6.16 -16.94 -5.26
N GLU A 221 7.22 -16.38 -5.85
CA GLU A 221 7.74 -16.76 -7.17
C GLU A 221 6.75 -16.57 -8.33
N ILE A 222 5.74 -15.71 -8.16
CA ILE A 222 4.82 -15.30 -9.21
C ILE A 222 5.55 -14.45 -10.25
N ILE A 223 6.40 -13.53 -9.77
CA ILE A 223 7.30 -12.75 -10.62
C ILE A 223 8.73 -13.19 -10.42
N ASP A 224 9.49 -13.16 -11.51
CA ASP A 224 10.92 -13.39 -11.53
C ASP A 224 11.63 -12.19 -12.16
N MET A 225 12.54 -11.62 -11.38
CA MET A 225 13.32 -10.44 -11.72
C MET A 225 14.83 -10.74 -11.81
N ARG A 226 15.23 -11.99 -12.04
CA ARG A 226 16.66 -12.38 -12.18
C ARG A 226 17.41 -11.55 -13.23
N GLY A 227 16.78 -11.17 -14.34
CA GLY A 227 17.38 -10.27 -15.35
C GLY A 227 17.68 -8.84 -14.86
N TRP A 228 17.13 -8.46 -13.70
CA TRP A 228 17.33 -7.16 -13.04
C TRP A 228 18.22 -7.26 -11.81
N ALA A 229 18.60 -8.48 -11.41
CA ALA A 229 19.34 -8.73 -10.20
C ALA A 229 20.77 -8.16 -10.28
N GLN A 230 21.18 -7.52 -9.20
CA GLN A 230 22.55 -7.05 -8.99
C GLN A 230 22.92 -7.18 -7.51
N LYS A 231 24.20 -6.96 -7.20
CA LYS A 231 24.67 -6.92 -5.82
C LYS A 231 24.20 -5.65 -5.16
N PHE A 232 23.64 -5.78 -3.95
CA PHE A 232 23.20 -4.62 -3.18
C PHE A 232 24.40 -3.87 -2.60
N GLU A 233 24.51 -2.60 -2.95
CA GLU A 233 25.50 -1.67 -2.41
C GLU A 233 24.76 -0.53 -1.68
N PRO A 234 24.65 -0.58 -0.34
CA PRO A 234 23.96 0.44 0.43
C PRO A 234 24.72 1.77 0.41
N LYS A 235 24.00 2.89 0.52
CA LYS A 235 24.66 4.20 0.75
C LYS A 235 25.35 4.20 2.13
N LYS A 236 26.54 4.81 2.22
CA LYS A 236 27.44 4.76 3.40
C LYS A 236 26.76 5.06 4.74
N GLU A 237 25.72 5.89 4.76
CA GLU A 237 25.03 6.38 5.97
C GLU A 237 23.81 5.55 6.40
N LYS A 238 23.53 4.40 5.76
CA LYS A 238 22.24 3.71 5.94
C LYS A 238 22.30 2.40 6.69
N HIS A 239 21.22 2.14 7.41
CA HIS A 239 20.93 0.96 8.24
C HIS A 239 20.95 -0.39 7.50
N SER A 240 21.19 -0.42 6.18
CA SER A 240 21.14 -1.60 5.31
C SER A 240 22.49 -2.29 5.09
N GLN A 241 23.56 -1.94 5.82
CA GLN A 241 24.90 -2.50 5.63
C GLN A 241 24.95 -4.03 5.79
N GLU A 242 24.16 -4.62 6.70
CA GLU A 242 24.07 -6.07 6.90
C GLU A 242 23.60 -6.84 5.65
N LEU A 243 22.97 -6.14 4.69
CA LEU A 243 22.47 -6.73 3.45
C LEU A 243 23.41 -6.53 2.26
N LYS A 244 24.58 -5.90 2.46
CA LYS A 244 25.57 -5.68 1.40
C LYS A 244 25.94 -6.98 0.69
N GLY A 245 26.02 -6.93 -0.64
CA GLY A 245 26.35 -8.09 -1.48
C GLY A 245 25.25 -9.16 -1.62
N LYS A 246 24.09 -8.99 -0.97
CA LYS A 246 22.91 -9.84 -1.22
C LYS A 246 22.33 -9.49 -2.60
N THR A 247 21.60 -10.45 -3.18
CA THR A 247 20.90 -10.25 -4.46
C THR A 247 19.76 -9.27 -4.29
N ALA A 248 19.78 -8.21 -5.08
CA ALA A 248 18.79 -7.15 -4.99
C ALA A 248 18.39 -6.62 -6.37
N VAL A 249 17.23 -6.00 -6.42
CA VAL A 249 16.67 -5.36 -7.62
C VAL A 249 16.37 -3.91 -7.29
N ARG A 250 17.00 -3.00 -8.03
CA ARG A 250 16.66 -1.58 -7.95
C ARG A 250 15.33 -1.36 -8.67
N ILE A 251 14.39 -0.71 -8.00
CA ILE A 251 13.04 -0.55 -8.53
C ILE A 251 12.96 0.70 -9.41
N TRP A 252 12.82 0.45 -10.70
CA TRP A 252 12.52 1.43 -11.73
C TRP A 252 11.06 1.33 -12.13
N GLU A 253 10.46 2.41 -12.63
CA GLU A 253 9.05 2.48 -13.05
C GLU A 253 8.67 1.40 -14.08
N THR A 254 9.62 0.93 -14.88
CA THR A 254 9.42 -0.13 -15.88
C THR A 254 8.96 -1.45 -15.26
N ILE A 255 9.50 -1.84 -14.09
CA ILE A 255 9.18 -3.09 -13.42
C ILE A 255 7.70 -3.13 -12.97
N PRO A 256 7.19 -2.21 -12.13
CA PRO A 256 5.80 -2.22 -11.73
C PRO A 256 4.85 -2.00 -12.91
N ASN A 257 5.24 -1.27 -13.96
CA ASN A 257 4.43 -1.15 -15.17
C ASN A 257 4.29 -2.49 -15.92
N GLN A 258 5.37 -3.26 -16.08
CA GLN A 258 5.30 -4.60 -16.68
C GLN A 258 4.39 -5.52 -15.86
N ILE A 259 4.49 -5.48 -14.53
CA ILE A 259 3.64 -6.26 -13.63
C ILE A 259 2.17 -5.83 -13.72
N ALA A 260 1.90 -4.52 -13.77
CA ALA A 260 0.54 -3.99 -13.89
C ALA A 260 -0.12 -4.48 -15.19
N ILE A 261 0.52 -4.25 -16.34
CA ILE A 261 0.02 -4.68 -17.66
C ILE A 261 -0.21 -6.20 -17.69
N TRP A 262 0.73 -6.98 -17.16
CA TRP A 262 0.56 -8.43 -17.07
C TRP A 262 -0.63 -8.81 -16.16
N SER A 263 -0.76 -8.17 -15.01
CA SER A 263 -1.79 -8.50 -14.02
C SER A 263 -3.20 -8.28 -14.57
N GLN A 264 -3.46 -7.18 -15.29
CA GLN A 264 -4.76 -6.92 -15.92
C GLN A 264 -5.13 -8.06 -16.87
N LYS A 265 -4.26 -8.33 -17.86
CA LYS A 265 -4.47 -9.39 -18.86
C LYS A 265 -4.63 -10.77 -18.22
N PHE A 266 -3.86 -11.04 -17.17
CA PHE A 266 -3.90 -12.31 -16.47
C PHE A 266 -5.22 -12.49 -15.71
N LEU A 267 -5.64 -11.48 -14.95
CA LEU A 267 -6.86 -11.51 -14.16
C LEU A 267 -8.09 -11.62 -15.04
N GLU A 268 -8.16 -10.82 -16.11
CA GLU A 268 -9.22 -10.86 -17.11
C GLU A 268 -9.34 -12.24 -17.76
N LYS A 269 -8.25 -12.77 -18.31
CA LYS A 269 -8.22 -14.09 -18.95
C LYS A 269 -8.71 -15.22 -18.03
N ASN A 270 -8.44 -15.11 -16.73
CA ASN A 270 -8.79 -16.14 -15.75
C ASN A 270 -10.09 -15.82 -14.98
N GLN A 271 -10.82 -14.76 -15.35
CA GLN A 271 -12.05 -14.32 -14.70
C GLN A 271 -11.88 -14.08 -13.19
N ILE A 272 -10.72 -13.56 -12.78
CA ILE A 272 -10.42 -13.22 -11.39
C ILE A 272 -10.60 -11.72 -11.23
N SER A 273 -11.39 -11.30 -10.24
CA SER A 273 -11.66 -9.88 -10.03
C SER A 273 -10.46 -9.15 -9.41
N HIS A 274 -10.03 -8.06 -10.02
CA HIS A 274 -9.01 -7.17 -9.44
C HIS A 274 -9.47 -6.52 -8.12
N MET A 275 -10.78 -6.32 -7.93
CA MET A 275 -11.38 -5.80 -6.70
C MET A 275 -11.22 -6.77 -5.52
N VAL A 276 -10.93 -8.03 -5.80
CA VAL A 276 -10.65 -9.04 -4.78
C VAL A 276 -9.14 -9.20 -4.55
N ILE A 277 -8.38 -9.31 -5.63
CA ILE A 277 -6.93 -9.58 -5.54
C ILE A 277 -6.17 -8.38 -4.98
N ASN A 278 -6.52 -7.15 -5.35
CA ASN A 278 -5.86 -5.95 -4.83
C ASN A 278 -5.86 -5.89 -3.29
N PRO A 279 -7.03 -5.86 -2.62
CA PRO A 279 -7.05 -5.77 -1.17
C PRO A 279 -6.50 -7.02 -0.49
N ALA A 280 -6.68 -8.22 -1.04
CA ALA A 280 -6.10 -9.45 -0.47
C ALA A 280 -4.56 -9.41 -0.44
N LEU A 281 -3.91 -8.98 -1.53
CA LEU A 281 -2.46 -8.81 -1.58
C LEU A 281 -1.98 -7.75 -0.58
N TRP A 282 -2.70 -6.63 -0.50
CA TRP A 282 -2.35 -5.54 0.41
C TRP A 282 -2.43 -5.99 1.88
N VAL A 283 -3.54 -6.62 2.29
CA VAL A 283 -3.74 -7.13 3.66
C VAL A 283 -2.68 -8.15 4.04
N LEU A 284 -2.43 -9.16 3.20
CA LEU A 284 -1.41 -10.18 3.51
C LEU A 284 -0.04 -9.54 3.72
N SER A 285 0.31 -8.60 2.84
CA SER A 285 1.57 -7.92 2.90
C SER A 285 1.69 -7.09 4.17
N ARG A 286 0.67 -6.26 4.47
CA ARG A 286 0.69 -5.31 5.58
C ARG A 286 0.54 -5.97 6.94
N THR A 287 -0.34 -6.96 7.06
CA THR A 287 -0.68 -7.57 8.36
C THR A 287 0.24 -8.74 8.67
N LEU A 288 0.48 -9.66 7.72
CA LEU A 288 1.28 -10.86 8.00
C LEU A 288 2.75 -10.65 7.64
N CYS A 289 3.03 -10.25 6.39
CA CYS A 289 4.41 -10.13 5.93
C CYS A 289 5.15 -8.94 6.55
N ALA A 290 4.50 -7.98 7.20
CA ALA A 290 5.20 -6.91 7.93
C ALA A 290 5.61 -7.35 9.34
N GLU A 291 4.88 -8.30 9.94
CA GLU A 291 5.13 -8.79 11.30
C GLU A 291 6.17 -9.91 11.36
N HIS A 292 6.43 -10.57 10.22
CA HIS A 292 7.42 -11.65 10.18
C HIS A 292 8.82 -11.12 10.54
N LEU A 293 9.54 -11.85 11.41
CA LEU A 293 10.81 -11.40 12.00
C LEU A 293 11.83 -10.93 10.95
N GLN A 294 11.97 -11.68 9.85
CA GLN A 294 12.94 -11.37 8.77
C GLN A 294 12.55 -10.19 7.87
N THR A 295 11.31 -9.71 7.96
CA THR A 295 10.79 -8.59 7.15
C THR A 295 10.48 -7.37 8.02
N SER A 296 10.18 -7.57 9.30
CA SER A 296 9.95 -6.55 10.31
C SER A 296 11.25 -5.82 10.61
N SER A 297 11.29 -4.51 10.39
CA SER A 297 12.27 -3.63 11.01
C SER A 297 11.70 -3.17 12.36
N LEU A 298 12.34 -3.52 13.47
CA LEU A 298 11.93 -3.06 14.80
C LEU A 298 11.89 -1.52 14.88
N LYS A 299 11.15 -0.95 15.85
CA LYS A 299 11.06 0.51 16.10
C LYS A 299 12.43 1.19 16.31
N THR A 300 13.48 0.42 16.59
CA THR A 300 14.88 0.86 16.67
C THR A 300 15.66 0.67 15.37
N GLY A 301 15.02 0.33 14.24
CA GLY A 301 15.49 0.59 12.88
C GLY A 301 16.76 -0.10 12.35
N HIS A 302 17.44 -0.98 13.09
CA HIS A 302 18.86 -1.26 12.77
C HIS A 302 19.26 -2.72 12.54
N GLU A 303 18.37 -3.70 12.70
CA GLU A 303 18.76 -5.11 12.67
C GLU A 303 17.95 -5.93 11.66
N PHE A 304 18.64 -6.60 10.74
CA PHE A 304 18.03 -7.59 9.84
C PHE A 304 18.28 -9.00 10.35
N PHE A 305 17.20 -9.79 10.38
CA PHE A 305 17.27 -11.20 10.75
C PHE A 305 17.57 -12.05 9.51
N THR A 306 18.83 -12.05 9.08
CA THR A 306 19.28 -12.89 7.98
C THR A 306 19.18 -14.37 8.35
N PRO A 307 19.07 -15.27 7.35
CA PRO A 307 19.09 -16.72 7.60
C PRO A 307 20.29 -17.17 8.41
N GLU A 308 21.46 -16.61 8.13
CA GLU A 308 22.71 -16.94 8.81
C GLU A 308 22.65 -16.55 10.29
N LYS A 309 22.14 -15.34 10.58
CA LYS A 309 22.00 -14.82 11.95
C LYS A 309 21.01 -15.61 12.79
N LEU A 310 19.86 -15.97 12.20
CA LEU A 310 18.83 -16.77 12.88
C LEU A 310 19.28 -18.21 13.14
N LYS A 311 20.06 -18.80 12.24
CA LYS A 311 20.65 -20.13 12.46
C LYS A 311 21.71 -20.11 13.57
N ALA A 312 22.55 -19.08 13.59
CA ALA A 312 23.57 -18.92 14.63
C ALA A 312 22.96 -18.59 16.01
N ASN A 313 21.77 -17.98 16.05
CA ASN A 313 21.12 -17.54 17.28
C ASN A 313 19.63 -17.95 17.30
N PRO A 314 19.31 -19.24 17.50
CA PRO A 314 17.91 -19.70 17.49
C PRO A 314 17.02 -19.01 18.52
N GLY A 315 17.58 -18.55 19.65
CA GLY A 315 16.87 -17.82 20.69
C GLY A 315 16.32 -16.43 20.26
N LEU A 316 16.72 -15.90 19.10
CA LEU A 316 16.15 -14.68 18.53
C LEU A 316 14.68 -14.86 18.07
N TRP A 317 14.27 -16.11 17.81
CA TRP A 317 12.87 -16.48 17.71
C TRP A 317 12.25 -16.52 19.12
N THR A 318 12.11 -15.37 19.76
CA THR A 318 11.69 -15.30 21.17
C THR A 318 10.33 -15.96 21.41
N ARG A 319 10.11 -16.46 22.64
CA ARG A 319 8.88 -17.15 23.10
C ARG A 319 7.57 -16.38 22.89
N ASN A 320 7.63 -15.06 22.69
CA ASN A 320 6.46 -14.18 22.57
C ASN A 320 6.14 -13.77 21.13
N ARG A 321 6.93 -14.19 20.13
CA ARG A 321 6.64 -13.88 18.72
C ARG A 321 5.80 -14.99 18.10
N LYS A 322 4.53 -14.69 17.80
CA LYS A 322 3.70 -15.53 16.94
C LYS A 322 4.27 -15.53 15.53
N ASN A 323 4.26 -16.67 14.84
CA ASN A 323 4.67 -16.75 13.44
C ASN A 323 3.49 -16.35 12.54
N PRO A 324 3.45 -15.13 11.98
CA PRO A 324 2.29 -14.70 11.18
C PRO A 324 2.10 -15.53 9.90
N CYS A 325 3.13 -16.27 9.47
CA CYS A 325 3.01 -17.17 8.32
C CYS A 325 2.08 -18.37 8.58
N GLU A 326 1.82 -18.75 9.83
CA GLU A 326 0.88 -19.84 10.14
C GLU A 326 -0.56 -19.51 9.75
N PHE A 327 -0.90 -18.21 9.70
CA PHE A 327 -2.19 -17.70 9.25
C PHE A 327 -2.21 -17.35 7.76
N CYS A 328 -1.09 -17.51 7.05
CA CYS A 328 -0.97 -17.10 5.65
C CYS A 328 -1.43 -18.23 4.72
N PRO A 329 -2.49 -18.03 3.91
CA PRO A 329 -3.05 -19.10 3.09
C PRO A 329 -2.19 -19.50 1.89
N ILE A 330 -1.15 -18.71 1.61
CA ILE A 330 -0.21 -18.91 0.51
C ILE A 330 1.20 -19.22 0.99
N GLU A 331 1.38 -19.52 2.29
CA GLU A 331 2.68 -19.80 2.93
C GLU A 331 3.48 -20.87 2.18
N LYS A 332 2.82 -21.92 1.69
CA LYS A 332 3.46 -23.03 0.95
C LYS A 332 4.18 -22.61 -0.34
N PHE A 333 3.81 -21.47 -0.92
CA PHE A 333 4.48 -20.91 -2.11
C PHE A 333 5.63 -19.96 -1.74
N CYS A 334 5.69 -19.51 -0.48
CA CYS A 334 6.61 -18.50 -0.02
C CYS A 334 7.97 -19.10 0.37
N LYS A 335 8.98 -18.86 -0.47
CA LYS A 335 10.36 -19.32 -0.23
C LYS A 335 11.28 -18.21 0.30
N TRP A 336 10.81 -16.97 0.30
CA TRP A 336 11.64 -15.79 0.48
C TRP A 336 11.02 -14.76 1.41
N CYS A 337 11.87 -13.96 2.04
CA CYS A 337 11.49 -12.76 2.77
C CYS A 337 12.02 -11.53 2.02
N ILE A 338 11.22 -10.47 1.98
CA ILE A 338 11.59 -9.19 1.37
C ILE A 338 11.42 -8.10 2.45
N PRO A 339 12.51 -7.61 3.03
CA PRO A 339 12.45 -6.57 4.05
C PRO A 339 12.01 -5.23 3.46
N ALA A 340 11.30 -4.45 4.27
CA ALA A 340 10.74 -3.16 3.86
C ALA A 340 11.77 -2.03 3.82
N ASN A 341 12.69 -1.99 4.78
CA ASN A 341 13.59 -0.85 4.97
C ASN A 341 14.41 -0.52 3.69
N PRO A 342 15.10 -1.47 3.01
CA PRO A 342 15.88 -1.15 1.81
C PRO A 342 15.04 -0.55 0.67
N TYR A 343 13.75 -0.87 0.61
CA TYR A 343 12.86 -0.28 -0.38
C TYR A 343 12.58 1.18 -0.07
N TYR A 344 12.17 1.48 1.17
CA TYR A 344 11.78 2.83 1.57
C TYR A 344 12.97 3.77 1.74
N THR A 345 14.14 3.25 2.14
CA THR A 345 15.35 4.06 2.32
C THR A 345 16.15 4.16 1.03
N ASP A 346 16.38 3.05 0.31
CA ASP A 346 17.30 2.99 -0.82
C ASP A 346 16.65 2.81 -2.21
N GLY A 347 15.37 2.42 -2.27
CA GLY A 347 14.69 2.09 -3.53
C GLY A 347 15.02 0.70 -4.07
N TRP A 348 15.34 -0.25 -3.19
CA TRP A 348 15.74 -1.62 -3.54
C TRP A 348 14.83 -2.67 -2.92
N LEU A 349 14.51 -3.70 -3.69
CA LEU A 349 13.99 -4.95 -3.13
C LEU A 349 15.14 -5.94 -2.97
N ILE A 350 15.27 -6.51 -1.78
CA ILE A 350 16.28 -7.51 -1.45
C ILE A 350 15.57 -8.81 -1.15
N ARG A 351 16.06 -9.92 -1.70
CA ARG A 351 15.49 -11.25 -1.49
C ARG A 351 16.39 -12.03 -0.56
N ILE A 352 15.89 -12.37 0.63
CA ILE A 352 16.56 -13.25 1.59
C ILE A 352 15.79 -14.55 1.71
N LYS A 353 16.49 -15.68 1.91
CA LYS A 353 15.82 -16.97 2.06
C LYS A 353 14.91 -16.91 3.30
N ARG A 354 13.67 -17.38 3.17
CA ARG A 354 12.80 -17.50 4.34
C ARG A 354 13.27 -18.68 5.19
N ILE A 355 13.45 -18.44 6.48
CA ILE A 355 13.56 -19.49 7.47
C ILE A 355 12.17 -19.69 8.04
N SER A 356 11.61 -20.88 7.84
CA SER A 356 10.38 -21.27 8.53
C SER A 356 10.64 -21.22 10.03
N TYR A 357 9.69 -20.67 10.79
CA TYR A 357 9.74 -20.72 12.24
C TYR A 357 9.97 -22.18 12.65
N PRO A 358 10.98 -22.48 13.48
CA PRO A 358 11.27 -23.86 13.85
C PRO A 358 10.04 -24.44 14.55
N THR A 359 9.51 -25.55 14.02
CA THR A 359 8.65 -26.43 14.81
C THR A 359 9.48 -26.85 16.03
N PRO A 360 8.94 -26.88 17.25
CA PRO A 360 9.73 -27.11 18.45
C PRO A 360 10.66 -28.33 18.43
N ARG A 361 10.33 -29.35 17.62
CA ARG A 361 11.18 -30.52 17.36
C ARG A 361 12.58 -30.20 16.81
N LEU A 362 12.78 -29.10 16.08
CA LEU A 362 14.09 -28.72 15.53
C LEU A 362 15.01 -28.05 16.55
N LEU A 363 14.51 -27.68 17.72
CA LEU A 363 15.29 -27.01 18.77
C LEU A 363 15.65 -27.93 19.94
N GLY A 364 15.23 -29.20 19.93
CA GLY A 364 15.44 -30.10 21.07
C GLY A 364 14.79 -29.60 22.37
N ILE A 365 13.77 -28.73 22.26
CA ILE A 365 13.04 -28.16 23.38
C ILE A 365 11.66 -28.80 23.40
N ASP A 366 11.45 -29.71 24.35
CA ASP A 366 10.11 -30.18 24.70
C ASP A 366 9.33 -29.01 25.31
N TRP A 367 8.21 -28.66 24.67
CA TRP A 367 7.27 -27.73 25.28
C TRP A 367 6.23 -28.53 26.05
N ILE A 368 6.26 -28.39 27.37
CA ILE A 368 5.12 -28.67 28.24
C ILE A 368 3.95 -27.83 27.72
N GLU A 369 2.83 -28.50 27.44
CA GLU A 369 1.58 -27.90 27.00
C GLU A 369 1.19 -26.72 27.90
N LEU A 370 1.14 -25.52 27.33
CA LEU A 370 0.42 -24.41 27.92
C LEU A 370 -0.66 -23.99 26.92
N GLY A 371 -1.89 -24.36 27.27
CA GLY A 371 -3.10 -24.09 26.49
C GLY A 371 -3.39 -22.60 26.28
N PRO A 372 -4.48 -22.29 25.55
CA PRO A 372 -4.73 -20.97 25.01
C PRO A 372 -5.18 -20.01 26.10
N THR A 373 -4.26 -19.25 26.69
CA THR A 373 -4.62 -18.08 27.50
C THR A 373 -4.73 -16.86 26.59
N HIS A 374 -5.93 -16.68 26.03
CA HIS A 374 -6.38 -15.37 25.58
C HIS A 374 -6.37 -14.40 26.77
N LYS A 375 -5.39 -13.49 26.81
CA LYS A 375 -5.58 -12.17 27.44
C LYS A 375 -5.22 -11.11 26.41
N ILE A 376 -6.26 -10.60 25.76
CA ILE A 376 -6.23 -9.33 25.04
C ILE A 376 -5.70 -8.29 26.03
N ARG A 377 -4.57 -7.66 25.69
CA ARG A 377 -3.99 -6.57 26.46
C ARG A 377 -4.97 -5.40 26.37
N LYS A 378 -5.75 -5.16 27.43
CA LYS A 378 -6.42 -3.87 27.64
C LYS A 378 -5.32 -2.85 27.88
N ASP A 379 -5.12 -1.93 26.94
CA ASP A 379 -4.28 -0.75 27.15
C ASP A 379 -4.89 0.08 28.29
N LYS A 380 -4.33 -0.10 29.50
CA LYS A 380 -4.49 0.85 30.59
C LYS A 380 -3.48 1.97 30.37
N ASN A 381 -3.89 2.99 29.62
CA ASN A 381 -3.37 4.36 29.74
C ASN A 381 -4.43 5.32 29.18
N ARG A 382 -5.55 5.45 29.91
CA ARG A 382 -6.33 6.69 29.93
C ARG A 382 -5.99 7.37 31.24
N GLY A 383 -5.19 8.43 31.14
CA GLY A 383 -5.04 9.39 32.22
C GLY A 383 -6.42 9.93 32.57
N ALA A 384 -6.78 9.80 33.85
CA ALA A 384 -7.99 10.36 34.40
C ALA A 384 -7.94 11.89 34.27
N ILE A 385 -8.95 12.45 33.60
CA ILE A 385 -9.38 13.81 33.85
C ILE A 385 -9.99 13.78 35.26
N LYS A 386 -9.36 14.46 36.21
CA LYS A 386 -10.01 14.76 37.49
C LYS A 386 -10.99 15.90 37.25
N SER A 387 -12.19 15.69 37.79
CA SER A 387 -13.27 16.65 38.01
C SER A 387 -12.78 17.96 38.60
#